data_AF-A0A3S0H006-F1
#
_entry.id   AF-A0A3S0H006-F1
#
_cell.length_a   1.000
_cell.length_b   1.000
_cell.length_c   1.000
_cell.angle_alpha   90.00
_cell.angle_beta   90.00
_cell.angle_gamma   90.00
#
_symmetry.space_group_name_H-M   'P 1'
#
loop_
_entity.id
_entity.type
_entity.pdbx_description
1 polymer ?
#
loop_
_entity_poly.entity_id
_entity_poly.type
_entity_poly.pdbx_seq_one_letter_code
_entity_poly.pdbx_strand_id
1 'polypeptide(L)'
;MKRTLRLNRRSVVLDGLFGAAAIAGILSRPNLAISADDSDLAARFKDLTQNGNSTCSAKFTESIATMPPMSRIKGSCCSPMEINRYTEQVSGLAKYRAIPIIPQDPYDISAATARQAIAYYDLQLTSDEQMAYDYAMANSNEKGPCCCQCWRWKVYGGLAKYLIHEHGFDGKQIVDVWNLSDGCGGGM
;
A
#
# COMPACT_ATOMS: atom_id res chain seq x y z
N MET A 1 -2.88 -68.52 -9.17
CA MET A 1 -2.63 -69.24 -10.44
C MET A 1 -3.98 -69.57 -11.10
N LYS A 2 -4.39 -68.78 -12.10
CA LYS A 2 -5.16 -69.19 -13.31
C LYS A 2 -5.61 -67.92 -14.04
N ARG A 3 -4.92 -67.65 -15.15
CA ARG A 3 -5.33 -66.73 -16.21
C ARG A 3 -6.52 -67.35 -16.95
N THR A 4 -7.43 -66.51 -17.43
CA THR A 4 -8.19 -66.85 -18.64
C THR A 4 -8.35 -65.58 -19.48
N LEU A 5 -7.54 -65.49 -20.53
CA LEU A 5 -7.79 -64.69 -21.72
C LEU A 5 -8.97 -65.28 -22.51
N ARG A 6 -9.74 -64.43 -23.20
CA ARG A 6 -10.19 -64.68 -24.59
C ARG A 6 -10.37 -63.38 -25.37
N LEU A 7 -9.62 -63.27 -26.47
CA LEU A 7 -9.77 -62.32 -27.58
C LEU A 7 -10.83 -62.79 -28.59
N ASN A 8 -11.49 -61.85 -29.29
CA ASN A 8 -11.61 -61.76 -30.77
C ASN A 8 -12.46 -60.50 -31.11
N ARG A 9 -12.05 -59.49 -31.89
CA ARG A 9 -11.58 -59.33 -33.29
C ARG A 9 -12.70 -59.36 -34.35
N ARG A 10 -12.94 -58.20 -35.00
CA ARG A 10 -13.26 -57.91 -36.43
C ARG A 10 -13.63 -56.41 -36.54
N SER A 11 -12.82 -55.50 -37.11
CA SER A 11 -12.45 -55.22 -38.52
C SER A 11 -13.34 -54.16 -39.21
N VAL A 12 -12.76 -52.97 -39.38
CA VAL A 12 -12.75 -52.04 -40.55
C VAL A 12 -14.07 -51.50 -41.11
N VAL A 13 -14.15 -50.16 -41.31
CA VAL A 13 -14.29 -49.45 -42.60
C VAL A 13 -14.33 -47.93 -42.36
N LEU A 14 -13.49 -47.20 -43.10
CA LEU A 14 -13.52 -45.74 -43.32
C LEU A 14 -14.81 -45.37 -44.09
N ASP A 15 -15.45 -44.26 -43.75
CA ASP A 15 -15.89 -43.24 -44.72
C ASP A 15 -16.70 -42.14 -44.00
N GLY A 16 -16.54 -40.88 -44.45
CA GLY A 16 -17.59 -39.88 -44.29
C GLY A 16 -17.16 -38.53 -43.71
N LEU A 17 -17.08 -37.55 -44.60
CA LEU A 17 -16.95 -36.11 -44.36
C LEU A 17 -18.08 -35.50 -43.49
N PHE A 18 -17.81 -34.25 -43.07
CA PHE A 18 -18.73 -33.14 -42.75
C PHE A 18 -18.96 -32.85 -41.25
N GLY A 19 -18.46 -31.68 -40.83
CA GLY A 19 -18.79 -31.06 -39.56
C GLY A 19 -17.92 -29.84 -39.28
N ALA A 20 -18.23 -28.72 -39.92
CA ALA A 20 -17.61 -27.43 -39.61
C ALA A 20 -17.90 -27.04 -38.15
N ALA A 21 -16.86 -26.91 -37.33
CA ALA A 21 -16.96 -26.32 -35.99
C ALA A 21 -16.27 -24.96 -36.00
N ALA A 22 -17.07 -23.89 -35.98
CA ALA A 22 -16.61 -22.52 -35.78
C ALA A 22 -16.04 -22.39 -34.36
N ILE A 23 -14.74 -22.16 -34.24
CA ILE A 23 -14.13 -21.77 -32.97
C ILE A 23 -14.30 -20.26 -32.85
N ALA A 24 -15.33 -19.86 -32.11
CA ALA A 24 -15.61 -18.48 -31.76
C ALA A 24 -14.39 -17.86 -31.05
N GLY A 25 -14.02 -16.66 -31.50
CA GLY A 25 -12.90 -15.90 -30.95
C GLY A 25 -13.08 -15.61 -29.47
N ILE A 26 -12.08 -15.99 -28.68
CA ILE A 26 -11.89 -15.49 -27.32
C ILE A 26 -11.43 -14.05 -27.45
N LEU A 27 -12.39 -13.13 -27.44
CA LEU A 27 -12.13 -11.72 -27.17
C LEU A 27 -11.76 -11.61 -25.69
N SER A 28 -10.47 -11.42 -25.42
CA SER A 28 -9.98 -10.88 -24.16
C SER A 28 -10.64 -9.54 -23.90
N ARG A 29 -11.74 -9.54 -23.14
CA ARG A 29 -12.24 -8.35 -22.47
C ARG A 29 -11.50 -8.23 -21.14
N PRO A 30 -10.65 -7.22 -20.91
CA PRO A 30 -10.28 -6.90 -19.54
C PRO A 30 -11.55 -6.45 -18.82
N ASN A 31 -11.81 -7.07 -17.67
CA ASN A 31 -12.79 -6.61 -16.70
C ASN A 31 -12.43 -5.18 -16.28
N LEU A 32 -13.14 -4.19 -16.80
CA LEU A 32 -13.24 -2.86 -16.20
C LEU A 32 -14.66 -2.70 -15.67
N ALA A 33 -14.97 -3.48 -14.63
CA ALA A 33 -16.07 -3.16 -13.75
C ALA A 33 -15.50 -2.17 -12.72
N ILE A 34 -15.65 -0.88 -12.99
CA ILE A 34 -15.37 0.18 -12.03
C ILE A 34 -16.42 0.05 -10.92
N SER A 35 -15.96 -0.29 -9.71
CA SER A 35 -16.81 -0.59 -8.54
C SER A 35 -17.25 0.70 -7.85
N ALA A 36 -18.23 0.63 -6.94
CA ALA A 36 -18.59 1.74 -6.05
C ALA A 36 -17.37 2.27 -5.26
N ASP A 37 -16.39 1.39 -4.99
CA ASP A 37 -15.09 1.73 -4.38
C ASP A 37 -14.32 2.77 -5.20
N ASP A 38 -14.39 2.75 -6.53
CA ASP A 38 -13.67 3.69 -7.37
C ASP A 38 -14.28 5.09 -7.32
N SER A 39 -15.61 5.18 -7.16
CA SER A 39 -16.30 6.46 -7.03
C SER A 39 -16.05 7.13 -5.67
N ASP A 40 -15.98 6.34 -4.59
CA ASP A 40 -15.61 6.84 -3.26
C ASP A 40 -14.14 7.26 -3.20
N LEU A 41 -13.23 6.45 -3.74
CA LEU A 41 -11.81 6.80 -3.83
C LEU A 41 -11.58 8.06 -4.67
N ALA A 42 -12.27 8.22 -5.79
CA ALA A 42 -12.18 9.43 -6.61
C ALA A 42 -12.69 10.67 -5.86
N ALA A 43 -13.78 10.55 -5.09
CA ALA A 43 -14.30 11.64 -4.26
C ALA A 43 -13.32 12.03 -3.14
N ARG A 44 -12.74 11.04 -2.46
CA ARG A 44 -11.71 11.25 -1.43
C ARG A 44 -10.45 11.88 -2.01
N PHE A 45 -9.95 11.38 -3.13
CA PHE A 45 -8.81 11.96 -3.84
C PHE A 45 -9.04 13.44 -4.17
N LYS A 46 -10.24 13.77 -4.67
CA LYS A 46 -10.63 15.16 -4.97
C LYS A 46 -10.63 16.02 -3.71
N ASP A 47 -11.23 15.54 -2.62
CA ASP A 47 -11.22 16.25 -1.32
C ASP A 47 -9.78 16.51 -0.84
N LEU A 48 -8.92 15.50 -0.87
CA LEU A 48 -7.54 15.59 -0.38
C LEU A 48 -6.69 16.57 -1.22
N THR A 49 -6.91 16.58 -2.53
CA THR A 49 -6.19 17.48 -3.44
C THR A 49 -6.67 18.93 -3.29
N GLN A 50 -7.96 19.15 -3.03
CA GLN A 50 -8.55 20.50 -2.94
C GLN A 50 -8.47 21.11 -1.54
N ASN A 51 -8.52 20.27 -0.50
CA ASN A 51 -8.62 20.68 0.90
C ASN A 51 -7.39 20.24 1.73
N GLY A 52 -6.26 20.01 1.06
CA GLY A 52 -4.99 19.71 1.71
C GLY A 52 -4.53 20.84 2.63
N ASN A 53 -4.02 20.48 3.81
CA ASN A 53 -3.50 21.42 4.80
C ASN A 53 -2.09 21.07 5.28
N SER A 54 -1.54 19.96 4.80
CA SER A 54 -0.20 19.53 5.16
C SER A 54 0.85 20.42 4.51
N THR A 55 1.85 20.84 5.28
CA THR A 55 3.00 21.56 4.74
C THR A 55 4.29 20.99 5.30
N CYS A 56 5.31 20.89 4.47
CA CYS A 56 6.60 20.40 4.86
C CYS A 56 7.43 21.54 5.52
N SER A 57 7.06 21.90 6.76
CA SER A 57 7.70 22.97 7.55
C SER A 57 7.89 22.62 9.04
N ALA A 58 8.88 23.25 9.68
CA ALA A 58 9.13 23.09 11.12
C ALA A 58 7.93 23.57 11.96
N LYS A 59 7.37 24.74 11.63
CA LYS A 59 6.18 25.29 12.28
C LYS A 59 4.97 24.35 12.23
N PHE A 60 4.76 23.68 11.08
CA PHE A 60 3.67 22.70 10.98
C PHE A 60 3.95 21.49 11.89
N THR A 61 5.18 20.98 11.88
CA THR A 61 5.62 19.89 12.78
C THR A 61 5.32 20.22 14.24
N GLU A 62 5.70 21.40 14.71
CA GLU A 62 5.47 21.86 16.08
C GLU A 62 3.97 21.96 16.40
N SER A 63 3.16 22.43 15.45
CA SER A 63 1.73 22.62 15.65
C SER A 63 0.97 21.32 15.96
N ILE A 64 1.45 20.17 15.43
CA ILE A 64 0.81 18.86 15.61
C ILE A 64 0.62 18.51 17.09
N ALA A 65 1.55 18.88 17.96
CA ALA A 65 1.46 18.61 19.39
C ALA A 65 0.17 19.19 20.03
N THR A 66 -0.27 20.33 19.52
CA THR A 66 -1.40 21.12 20.05
C THR A 66 -2.69 20.97 19.26
N MET A 67 -2.66 20.27 18.12
CA MET A 67 -3.87 20.02 17.33
C MET A 67 -4.91 19.21 18.13
N PRO A 68 -6.22 19.53 17.99
CA PRO A 68 -7.27 18.68 18.51
C PRO A 68 -7.10 17.22 18.01
N PRO A 69 -7.32 16.19 18.85
CA PRO A 69 -7.04 14.80 18.49
C PRO A 69 -7.69 14.34 17.17
N MET A 70 -8.91 14.83 16.90
CA MET A 70 -9.70 14.47 15.72
C MET A 70 -9.42 15.35 14.50
N SER A 71 -8.58 16.39 14.62
CA SER A 71 -8.15 17.17 13.47
C SER A 71 -7.44 16.29 12.45
N ARG A 72 -7.66 16.59 11.17
CA ARG A 72 -7.15 15.82 10.04
C ARG A 72 -6.01 16.58 9.37
N ILE A 73 -4.88 15.91 9.22
CA ILE A 73 -3.74 16.36 8.42
C ILE A 73 -3.93 15.76 7.03
N LYS A 74 -4.25 16.61 6.06
CA LYS A 74 -4.74 16.22 4.74
C LYS A 74 -3.80 16.62 3.59
N GLY A 75 -3.78 15.79 2.56
CA GLY A 75 -3.13 16.05 1.28
C GLY A 75 -1.63 15.76 1.27
N SER A 76 -1.01 15.97 0.11
CA SER A 76 0.44 15.86 -0.07
C SER A 76 1.16 17.12 0.40
N CYS A 77 2.45 17.01 0.72
CA CYS A 77 3.23 18.17 1.19
C CYS A 77 4.28 18.71 0.19
N CYS A 78 4.62 17.96 -0.87
CA CYS A 78 5.71 18.31 -1.79
C CYS A 78 5.25 18.49 -3.25
N SER A 79 4.55 17.49 -3.78
CA SER A 79 4.10 17.42 -5.17
C SER A 79 2.60 17.12 -5.23
N PRO A 80 1.91 17.43 -6.35
CA PRO A 80 0.51 17.05 -6.52
C PRO A 80 0.29 15.54 -6.36
N MET A 81 -0.87 15.15 -5.82
CA MET A 81 -1.29 13.76 -5.76
C MET A 81 -1.61 13.21 -7.16
N GLU A 82 -1.43 11.91 -7.36
CA GLU A 82 -1.78 11.20 -8.60
C GLU A 82 -2.74 10.06 -8.26
N ILE A 83 -3.80 9.90 -9.07
CA ILE A 83 -4.94 9.05 -8.71
C ILE A 83 -4.60 7.55 -8.75
N ASN A 84 -3.81 7.10 -9.74
CA ASN A 84 -3.44 5.69 -9.82
C ASN A 84 -2.56 5.32 -8.61
N ARG A 85 -1.59 6.18 -8.29
CA ARG A 85 -0.73 6.02 -7.13
C ARG A 85 -1.53 6.01 -5.83
N TYR A 86 -2.47 6.95 -5.66
CA TYR A 86 -3.34 6.98 -4.49
C TYR A 86 -4.14 5.67 -4.31
N THR A 87 -4.71 5.16 -5.40
CA THR A 87 -5.47 3.89 -5.39
C THR A 87 -4.58 2.70 -5.01
N GLU A 88 -3.36 2.62 -5.56
CA GLU A 88 -2.37 1.59 -5.19
C GLU A 88 -2.04 1.64 -3.70
N GLN A 89 -1.80 2.85 -3.18
CA GLN A 89 -1.40 3.06 -1.79
C GLN A 89 -2.50 2.65 -0.82
N VAL A 90 -3.72 3.14 -1.00
CA VAL A 90 -4.86 2.79 -0.14
C VAL A 90 -5.15 1.28 -0.18
N SER A 91 -5.10 0.68 -1.38
CA SER A 91 -5.31 -0.76 -1.54
C SER A 91 -4.19 -1.58 -0.88
N GLY A 92 -2.94 -1.16 -1.04
CA GLY A 92 -1.78 -1.83 -0.45
C GLY A 92 -1.75 -1.74 1.07
N LEU A 93 -2.16 -0.61 1.64
CA LEU A 93 -2.22 -0.41 3.11
C LEU A 93 -3.28 -1.27 3.79
N ALA A 94 -4.29 -1.75 3.06
CA ALA A 94 -5.37 -2.60 3.60
C ALA A 94 -4.86 -3.90 4.25
N LYS A 95 -3.64 -4.37 3.90
CA LYS A 95 -3.00 -5.52 4.55
C LYS A 95 -2.53 -5.24 5.97
N TYR A 96 -2.35 -3.97 6.32
CA TYR A 96 -1.92 -3.50 7.64
C TYR A 96 -3.06 -3.03 8.55
N ARG A 97 -4.32 -3.19 8.12
CA ARG A 97 -5.52 -2.71 8.86
C ARG A 97 -5.63 -3.18 10.31
N ALA A 98 -4.96 -4.27 10.67
CA ALA A 98 -4.95 -4.81 12.02
C ALA A 98 -4.08 -4.00 13.00
N ILE A 99 -3.26 -3.06 12.50
CA ILE A 99 -2.37 -2.21 13.30
C ILE A 99 -2.87 -0.76 13.21
N PRO A 100 -3.67 -0.29 14.18
CA PRO A 100 -4.45 0.96 14.04
C PRO A 100 -3.62 2.24 13.87
N ILE A 101 -2.35 2.23 14.30
CA ILE A 101 -1.45 3.39 14.16
C ILE A 101 -0.97 3.57 12.72
N ILE A 102 -1.03 2.54 11.86
CA ILE A 102 -0.73 2.66 10.42
C ILE A 102 -1.93 3.31 9.74
N PRO A 103 -1.81 4.56 9.24
CA PRO A 103 -2.92 5.21 8.54
C PRO A 103 -3.31 4.40 7.31
N GLN A 104 -4.61 4.11 7.16
CA GLN A 104 -5.13 3.40 5.98
C GLN A 104 -5.26 4.31 4.75
N ASP A 105 -5.25 5.62 4.97
CA ASP A 105 -5.10 6.64 3.94
C ASP A 105 -3.81 7.41 4.23
N PRO A 106 -2.80 7.34 3.35
CA PRO A 106 -1.53 8.00 3.61
C PRO A 106 -1.64 9.52 3.50
N TYR A 107 -2.69 10.06 2.91
CA TYR A 107 -2.92 11.50 2.78
C TYR A 107 -3.96 12.03 3.77
N ASP A 108 -4.55 11.19 4.63
CA ASP A 108 -5.52 11.63 5.64
C ASP A 108 -5.24 11.04 7.03
N ILE A 109 -4.48 11.79 7.84
CA ILE A 109 -3.95 11.31 9.12
C ILE A 109 -4.58 12.10 10.27
N SER A 110 -5.04 11.42 11.32
CA SER A 110 -5.51 12.13 12.52
C SER A 110 -4.33 12.72 13.29
N ALA A 111 -4.53 13.88 13.91
CA ALA A 111 -3.54 14.49 14.80
C ALA A 111 -3.19 13.56 15.97
N ALA A 112 -4.15 12.79 16.49
CA ALA A 112 -3.89 11.77 17.51
C ALA A 112 -2.89 10.71 17.05
N THR A 113 -3.11 10.13 15.86
CA THR A 113 -2.21 9.13 15.26
C THR A 113 -0.83 9.72 15.00
N ALA A 114 -0.76 10.93 14.44
CA ALA A 114 0.52 11.60 14.17
C ALA A 114 1.31 11.85 15.47
N ARG A 115 0.67 12.35 16.53
CA ARG A 115 1.32 12.54 17.84
C ARG A 115 1.80 11.23 18.44
N GLN A 116 0.97 10.18 18.37
CA GLN A 116 1.34 8.87 18.89
C GLN A 116 2.59 8.34 18.18
N ALA A 117 2.65 8.42 16.85
CA ALA A 117 3.81 7.98 16.10
C ALA A 117 5.06 8.83 16.40
N ILE A 118 4.91 10.16 16.45
CA ILE A 118 6.02 11.09 16.80
C ILE A 118 6.63 10.78 18.16
N ALA A 119 5.82 10.33 19.15
CA ALA A 119 6.32 9.98 20.48
C ALA A 119 7.37 8.83 20.45
N TYR A 120 7.34 7.97 19.42
CA TYR A 120 8.33 6.91 19.23
C TYR A 120 9.56 7.37 18.43
N TYR A 121 9.58 8.59 17.88
CA TYR A 121 10.66 9.02 17.00
C TYR A 121 12.04 9.03 17.70
N ASP A 122 12.09 9.41 18.97
CA ASP A 122 13.33 9.46 19.76
C ASP A 122 13.60 8.16 20.54
N LEU A 123 12.75 7.12 20.38
CA LEU A 123 12.99 5.79 20.94
C LEU A 123 14.37 5.29 20.50
N GLN A 124 15.14 4.82 21.47
CA GLN A 124 16.42 4.17 21.23
C GLN A 124 16.16 2.69 20.95
N LEU A 125 16.45 2.27 19.72
CA LEU A 125 16.34 0.88 19.32
C LEU A 125 17.54 0.08 19.83
N THR A 126 17.34 -1.21 20.06
CA THR A 126 18.46 -2.16 20.22
C THR A 126 19.24 -2.29 18.91
N SER A 127 20.42 -2.94 18.95
CA SER A 127 21.26 -3.10 17.76
C SER A 127 20.51 -3.81 16.61
N ASP A 128 19.77 -4.88 16.90
CA ASP A 128 19.08 -5.68 15.88
C ASP A 128 17.89 -4.91 15.29
N GLU A 129 17.14 -4.20 16.12
CA GLU A 129 16.05 -3.32 15.68
C GLU A 129 16.57 -2.15 14.84
N GLN A 130 17.71 -1.57 15.22
CA GLN A 130 18.34 -0.49 14.47
C GLN A 130 18.79 -0.97 13.08
N MET A 131 19.27 -2.21 12.96
CA MET A 131 19.58 -2.80 11.65
C MET A 131 18.35 -2.88 10.74
N ALA A 132 17.17 -3.21 11.26
CA ALA A 132 15.93 -3.20 10.49
C ALA A 132 15.56 -1.77 10.04
N TYR A 133 15.67 -0.80 10.94
CA TYR A 133 15.42 0.61 10.63
C TYR A 133 16.38 1.14 9.55
N ASP A 134 17.68 0.89 9.70
CA ASP A 134 18.71 1.34 8.77
C ASP A 134 18.60 0.67 7.40
N TYR A 135 18.21 -0.60 7.37
CA TYR A 135 17.86 -1.26 6.11
C TYR A 135 16.75 -0.50 5.39
N ALA A 136 15.69 -0.10 6.09
CA ALA A 136 14.59 0.62 5.48
C ALA A 136 14.99 2.02 5.00
N MET A 137 15.85 2.72 5.75
CA MET A 137 16.45 3.99 5.35
C MET A 137 17.18 3.86 4.01
N ALA A 138 17.94 2.78 3.81
CA ALA A 138 18.70 2.56 2.58
C ALA A 138 17.85 2.09 1.39
N ASN A 139 16.74 1.38 1.64
CA ASN A 139 16.01 0.62 0.60
C ASN A 139 14.63 1.16 0.24
N SER A 140 14.07 2.10 1.01
CA SER A 140 12.84 2.81 0.60
C SER A 140 13.06 3.69 -0.64
N ASN A 141 11.97 4.03 -1.32
CA ASN A 141 12.00 4.86 -2.52
C ASN A 141 12.60 6.24 -2.22
N GLU A 142 12.18 6.84 -1.10
CA GLU A 142 12.61 8.16 -0.65
C GLU A 142 13.95 8.16 0.13
N LYS A 143 14.60 7.00 0.26
CA LYS A 143 15.79 6.84 1.12
C LYS A 143 15.55 7.33 2.55
N GLY A 144 14.36 7.02 3.06
CA GLY A 144 13.90 7.40 4.38
C GLY A 144 12.37 7.31 4.51
N PRO A 145 11.81 7.74 5.64
CA PRO A 145 10.37 7.72 5.89
C PRO A 145 9.56 8.66 5.00
N CYS A 146 10.22 9.65 4.37
CA CYS A 146 9.63 10.67 3.52
C CYS A 146 10.73 11.38 2.72
N CYS A 147 10.41 11.99 1.58
CA CYS A 147 11.31 12.81 0.76
C CYS A 147 11.95 14.00 1.50
N CYS A 148 11.30 14.51 2.56
CA CYS A 148 11.72 15.69 3.31
C CYS A 148 11.76 15.38 4.81
N GLN A 149 12.76 15.92 5.53
CA GLN A 149 12.89 15.81 6.99
C GLN A 149 11.92 16.74 7.75
N CYS A 150 10.63 16.58 7.49
CA CYS A 150 9.53 17.38 8.04
C CYS A 150 8.73 16.60 9.10
N TRP A 151 7.53 17.07 9.43
CA TRP A 151 6.60 16.36 10.30
C TRP A 151 6.34 14.91 9.87
N ARG A 152 6.24 14.65 8.56
CA ARG A 152 5.93 13.34 8.01
C ARG A 152 7.13 12.39 8.21
N TRP A 153 8.36 12.89 8.09
CA TRP A 153 9.55 12.14 8.49
C TRP A 153 9.50 11.73 9.96
N LYS A 154 9.11 12.66 10.85
CA LYS A 154 8.97 12.38 12.28
C LYS A 154 7.87 11.34 12.56
N VAL A 155 6.71 11.48 11.92
CA VAL A 155 5.59 10.53 12.03
C VAL A 155 6.00 9.15 11.55
N TYR A 156 6.50 9.01 10.32
CA TYR A 156 6.78 7.70 9.74
C TYR A 156 8.07 7.06 10.26
N GLY A 157 9.06 7.87 10.66
CA GLY A 157 10.23 7.37 11.39
C GLY A 157 9.84 6.82 12.76
N GLY A 158 8.99 7.54 13.50
CA GLY A 158 8.48 7.07 14.78
C GLY A 158 7.54 5.87 14.64
N LEU A 159 6.68 5.87 13.62
CA LEU A 159 5.86 4.70 13.27
C LEU A 159 6.72 3.48 12.98
N ALA A 160 7.81 3.62 12.21
CA ALA A 160 8.70 2.50 11.96
C ALA A 160 9.34 1.95 13.23
N LYS A 161 9.82 2.84 14.12
CA LYS A 161 10.37 2.44 15.42
C LYS A 161 9.33 1.70 16.26
N TYR A 162 8.09 2.19 16.30
CA TYR A 162 6.97 1.50 16.95
C TYR A 162 6.73 0.11 16.35
N LEU A 163 6.69 -0.02 15.02
CA LEU A 163 6.41 -1.30 14.35
C LEU A 163 7.55 -2.31 14.55
N ILE A 164 8.79 -1.85 14.54
CA ILE A 164 9.95 -2.70 14.83
C ILE A 164 9.87 -3.17 16.29
N HIS A 165 9.68 -2.25 17.23
CA HIS A 165 9.75 -2.53 18.67
C HIS A 165 8.57 -3.35 19.19
N GLU A 166 7.34 -2.97 18.82
CA GLU A 166 6.11 -3.52 19.39
C GLU A 166 5.53 -4.66 18.54
N HIS A 167 5.86 -4.71 17.24
CA HIS A 167 5.31 -5.69 16.29
C HIS A 167 6.37 -6.56 15.62
N GLY A 168 7.66 -6.37 15.93
CA GLY A 168 8.75 -7.18 15.39
C GLY A 168 8.93 -7.04 13.88
N PHE A 169 8.55 -5.90 13.29
CA PHE A 169 8.71 -5.68 11.85
C PHE A 169 10.18 -5.71 11.44
N ASP A 170 10.48 -6.43 10.35
CA ASP A 170 11.79 -6.38 9.72
C ASP A 170 11.95 -5.16 8.78
N GLY A 171 13.17 -4.93 8.31
CA GLY A 171 13.44 -3.79 7.43
C GLY A 171 12.65 -3.80 6.12
N LYS A 172 12.31 -4.97 5.56
CA LYS A 172 11.52 -5.07 4.32
C LYS A 172 10.07 -4.67 4.55
N GLN A 173 9.50 -5.06 5.68
CA GLN A 173 8.16 -4.66 6.08
C GLN A 173 8.10 -3.14 6.30
N ILE A 174 9.14 -2.54 6.89
CA ILE A 174 9.22 -1.08 7.04
C ILE A 174 9.35 -0.37 5.69
N VAL A 175 10.18 -0.89 4.76
CA VAL A 175 10.26 -0.36 3.38
C VAL A 175 8.88 -0.35 2.72
N ASP A 176 8.16 -1.45 2.83
CA ASP A 176 6.83 -1.57 2.22
C ASP A 176 5.82 -0.60 2.86
N VAL A 177 5.81 -0.47 4.19
CA VAL A 177 4.97 0.52 4.89
C VAL A 177 5.31 1.94 4.45
N TRP A 178 6.59 2.33 4.40
CA TRP A 178 6.99 3.67 3.97
C TRP A 178 6.66 3.94 2.50
N ASN A 179 6.94 2.99 1.61
CA ASN A 179 6.65 3.16 0.19
C ASN A 179 5.15 3.29 -0.08
N LEU A 180 4.31 2.52 0.63
CA LEU A 180 2.86 2.65 0.54
C LEU A 180 2.35 3.93 1.22
N SER A 181 3.03 4.37 2.28
CA SER A 181 2.63 5.54 3.05
C SER A 181 3.18 6.87 2.55
N ASP A 182 3.94 6.83 1.46
CA ASP A 182 4.57 8.01 0.88
C ASP A 182 3.51 9.06 0.54
N GLY A 183 3.57 10.18 1.25
CA GLY A 183 2.67 11.32 1.10
C GLY A 183 3.30 12.49 0.36
N CYS A 184 4.46 12.29 -0.29
CA CYS A 184 5.13 13.36 -1.01
C CYS A 184 4.39 13.79 -2.28
N GLY A 185 3.56 12.92 -2.86
CA GLY A 185 2.82 13.16 -4.11
C GLY A 185 3.27 12.22 -5.24
N GLY A 186 2.66 12.32 -6.43
CA GLY A 186 2.90 11.40 -7.55
C GLY A 186 3.66 12.01 -8.74
N GLY A 187 4.26 13.19 -8.56
CA GLY A 187 4.94 13.94 -9.63
C GLY A 187 6.47 13.89 -9.60
N MET A 188 7.08 12.97 -8.85
CA MET A 188 8.54 12.84 -8.72
C MET A 188 9.05 11.57 -9.40
#